data_AF-A0A511FJ09-F1
#
_entry.id   AF-A0A511FJ09-F1
#
_cell.length_a   1.000
_cell.length_b   1.000
_cell.length_c   1.000
_cell.angle_alpha   90.00
_cell.angle_beta   90.00
_cell.angle_gamma   90.00
#
_symmetry.space_group_name_H-M   'P 1'
#
loop_
_entity.id
_entity.type
_entity.pdbx_description
1 polymer ?
#
loop_
_entity_poly.entity_id
_entity_poly.type
_entity_poly.pdbx_seq_one_letter_code
_entity_poly.pdbx_strand_id
1 'polypeptide(L)'
;MSGTENAHPTSTEETPAAPGWVEDSLDRILATLPFPADKLAPFRASYLDCLAGCGRAADLDRAHDACRQGLLRALKDGLDMDAETSRALEQKLEKLELDISSAI
;
A
#
# COMPACT_ATOMS: atom_id res chain seq x y z
N MET A 1 23.51 -38.58 -28.99
CA MET A 1 22.65 -38.88 -27.82
C MET A 1 22.84 -37.71 -26.87
N SER A 2 21.98 -36.69 -26.99
CA SER A 2 20.84 -36.44 -26.06
C SER A 2 21.35 -36.24 -24.63
N GLY A 3 21.17 -35.11 -23.97
CA GLY A 3 20.38 -33.92 -24.27
C GLY A 3 20.22 -33.15 -22.97
N THR A 4 20.49 -31.84 -23.03
CA THR A 4 19.89 -30.77 -22.22
C THR A 4 19.67 -31.02 -20.73
N GLU A 5 20.56 -30.44 -19.91
CA GLU A 5 20.24 -29.99 -18.56
C GLU A 5 18.94 -29.18 -18.60
N ASN A 6 17.91 -29.69 -17.92
CA ASN A 6 16.71 -28.92 -17.61
C ASN A 6 17.09 -27.82 -16.62
N ALA A 7 17.62 -26.70 -17.13
CA ALA A 7 17.54 -25.44 -16.41
C ALA A 7 16.06 -25.08 -16.34
N HIS A 8 15.43 -25.45 -15.23
CA HIS A 8 14.10 -24.98 -14.87
C HIS A 8 14.22 -23.45 -14.78
N PRO A 9 13.54 -22.66 -15.65
CA PRO A 9 13.52 -21.23 -15.45
C PRO A 9 12.67 -21.01 -14.19
N THR A 10 13.31 -20.70 -13.07
CA THR A 10 12.63 -19.98 -11.99
C THR A 10 12.34 -18.60 -12.53
N SER A 11 11.29 -18.48 -13.35
CA SER A 11 10.64 -17.21 -13.59
C SER A 11 9.93 -16.86 -12.29
N THR A 12 10.68 -16.31 -11.36
CA THR A 12 10.12 -15.45 -10.33
C THR A 12 10.18 -14.03 -10.90
N GLU A 13 9.47 -13.80 -12.01
CA GLU A 13 8.93 -12.47 -12.26
C GLU A 13 7.93 -12.24 -11.13
N GLU A 14 8.44 -11.82 -9.98
CA GLU A 14 7.61 -11.20 -8.96
C GLU A 14 7.10 -9.92 -9.62
N THR A 15 5.93 -10.02 -10.25
CA THR A 15 5.13 -8.83 -10.54
C THR A 15 5.06 -8.07 -9.22
N PRO A 16 5.59 -6.83 -9.16
CA PRO A 16 5.56 -6.06 -7.93
C PRO A 16 4.13 -6.03 -7.41
N ALA A 17 3.95 -6.39 -6.14
CA ALA A 17 2.63 -6.48 -5.55
C ALA A 17 1.85 -5.15 -5.57
N ALA A 18 2.56 -4.04 -5.81
CA ALA A 18 2.02 -2.75 -6.18
C ALA A 18 2.91 -2.10 -7.25
N PRO A 19 2.35 -1.30 -8.17
CA PRO A 19 3.14 -0.53 -9.14
C PRO A 19 4.18 0.38 -8.46
N GLY A 20 5.36 0.56 -9.07
CA GLY A 20 6.46 1.36 -8.48
C GLY A 20 6.15 2.85 -8.24
N TRP A 21 5.01 3.35 -8.74
CA TRP A 21 4.54 4.71 -8.48
C TRP A 21 3.79 4.87 -7.15
N VAL A 22 3.37 3.78 -6.51
CA VAL A 22 2.53 3.80 -5.30
C VAL A 22 3.23 4.45 -4.13
N GLU A 23 4.52 4.16 -3.95
CA GLU A 23 5.34 4.74 -2.90
C GLU A 23 5.40 6.27 -2.96
N ASP A 24 5.72 6.81 -4.14
CA ASP A 24 5.78 8.27 -4.37
C ASP A 24 4.41 8.95 -4.20
N SER A 25 3.33 8.26 -4.57
CA SER A 25 1.96 8.77 -4.37
C SER A 25 1.58 8.79 -2.90
N LEU A 26 1.90 7.74 -2.15
CA LEU A 26 1.68 7.69 -0.71
C LEU A 26 2.49 8.78 0.02
N ASP A 27 3.76 8.96 -0.35
CA ASP A 27 4.61 10.01 0.24
C ASP A 27 4.01 11.40 0.06
N ARG A 28 3.50 11.69 -1.14
CA ARG A 28 2.80 12.96 -1.41
C ARG A 28 1.53 13.12 -0.60
N ILE A 29 0.78 12.04 -0.36
CA ILE A 29 -0.43 12.07 0.48
C ILE A 29 -0.04 12.35 1.94
N LEU A 30 0.92 11.61 2.49
CA LEU A 30 1.35 11.73 3.88
C LEU A 30 2.00 13.09 4.17
N ALA A 31 2.70 13.67 3.20
CA ALA A 31 3.26 15.02 3.31
C ALA A 31 2.20 16.13 3.49
N THR A 32 0.92 15.84 3.24
CA THR A 32 -0.18 16.79 3.52
C THR A 32 -0.66 16.79 4.96
N LEU A 33 -0.19 15.85 5.77
CA LEU A 33 -0.59 15.74 7.17
C LEU A 33 0.22 16.70 8.06
N PRO A 34 -0.36 17.21 9.16
CA PRO A 34 0.33 18.10 10.10
C PRO A 34 1.28 17.34 11.05
N PHE A 35 1.94 16.29 10.57
CA PHE A 35 2.85 15.47 11.37
C PHE A 35 4.25 15.42 10.73
N PRO A 36 5.31 15.35 11.55
CA PRO A 36 6.66 15.15 11.03
C PRO A 36 6.79 13.83 10.25
N ALA A 37 7.57 13.84 9.17
CA ALA A 37 7.76 12.67 8.31
C ALA A 37 8.36 11.46 9.08
N ASP A 38 9.23 11.70 10.06
CA ASP A 38 9.80 10.66 10.93
C ASP A 38 8.74 9.96 11.78
N LYS A 39 7.68 10.69 12.18
CA LYS A 39 6.54 10.12 12.90
C LYS A 39 5.62 9.32 11.99
N LEU A 40 5.54 9.69 10.71
CA LEU A 40 4.72 9.00 9.71
C LEU A 40 5.40 7.77 9.10
N ALA A 41 6.74 7.71 9.11
CA ALA A 41 7.53 6.63 8.52
C ALA A 41 7.09 5.20 8.90
N PRO A 42 6.83 4.84 10.18
CA PRO A 42 6.39 3.50 10.52
C PRO A 42 4.98 3.17 9.98
N PHE A 43 4.08 4.17 9.94
CA PHE A 43 2.73 3.99 9.40
C PHE A 43 2.75 3.83 7.88
N ARG A 44 3.60 4.61 7.20
CA ARG A 44 3.87 4.48 5.75
C ARG A 44 4.32 3.06 5.42
N ALA A 45 5.36 2.58 6.09
CA ALA A 45 5.92 1.24 5.87
C ALA A 45 4.85 0.16 6.09
N SER A 46 4.13 0.22 7.22
CA SER A 46 3.08 -0.75 7.53
C SER A 46 1.95 -0.76 6.50
N TYR A 47 1.59 0.38 5.92
CA TYR A 47 0.55 0.46 4.91
C TYR A 47 1.01 -0.12 3.57
N LEU A 48 2.24 0.18 3.13
CA LEU A 48 2.84 -0.42 1.93
C LEU A 48 2.98 -1.93 2.06
N ASP A 49 3.43 -2.43 3.22
CA ASP A 49 3.52 -3.86 3.50
C ASP A 49 2.14 -4.53 3.43
N CYS A 50 1.09 -3.86 3.94
CA CYS A 50 -0.28 -4.34 3.84
C CYS A 50 -0.75 -4.44 2.39
N LEU A 51 -0.52 -3.38 1.58
CA LEU A 51 -0.85 -3.37 0.15
C LEU A 51 -0.10 -4.46 -0.62
N ALA A 52 1.18 -4.67 -0.32
CA ALA A 52 1.98 -5.73 -0.94
C ALA A 52 1.44 -7.13 -0.59
N GLY A 53 0.82 -7.31 0.57
CA GLY A 53 0.12 -8.54 0.94
C GLY A 53 -1.20 -8.78 0.19
N CYS A 54 -1.77 -7.75 -0.46
CA CYS A 54 -3.09 -7.81 -1.08
C CYS A 54 -3.11 -8.48 -2.45
N GLY A 55 -1.98 -8.57 -3.17
CA GLY A 55 -1.91 -9.06 -4.56
C GLY A 55 -2.36 -10.51 -4.82
N ARG A 56 -2.77 -11.26 -3.79
CA ARG A 56 -3.38 -12.61 -3.90
C ARG A 56 -4.79 -12.69 -3.33
N ALA A 57 -5.39 -11.58 -2.92
CA ALA A 57 -6.73 -11.56 -2.37
C ALA A 57 -7.77 -11.82 -3.46
N ALA A 58 -8.79 -12.62 -3.14
CA ALA A 58 -9.93 -12.85 -4.04
C ALA A 58 -10.81 -11.60 -4.23
N ASP A 59 -10.68 -10.64 -3.32
CA ASP A 59 -11.39 -9.35 -3.31
C ASP A 59 -10.37 -8.27 -2.93
N LEU A 60 -9.76 -7.68 -3.96
CA LEU A 60 -8.69 -6.69 -3.83
C LEU A 60 -9.20 -5.41 -3.17
N ASP A 61 -10.40 -4.97 -3.53
CA ASP A 61 -11.00 -3.75 -2.98
C ASP A 61 -11.25 -3.88 -1.48
N ARG A 62 -11.76 -5.04 -1.03
CA ARG A 62 -11.92 -5.32 0.40
C ARG A 62 -10.59 -5.40 1.14
N ALA A 63 -9.55 -5.93 0.50
CA ALA A 63 -8.22 -6.01 1.11
C ALA A 63 -7.60 -4.62 1.27
N HIS A 64 -7.73 -3.77 0.26
CA HIS A 64 -7.33 -2.36 0.31
C HIS A 64 -8.09 -1.59 1.40
N ASP A 65 -9.42 -1.72 1.48
CA ASP A 65 -10.21 -1.08 2.54
C ASP A 65 -9.73 -1.50 3.94
N ALA A 66 -9.42 -2.78 4.16
CA ALA A 66 -8.88 -3.24 5.43
C ALA A 66 -7.51 -2.58 5.77
N CYS A 67 -6.62 -2.42 4.79
CA CYS A 67 -5.35 -1.71 4.96
C CYS A 67 -5.57 -0.24 5.31
N ARG A 68 -6.49 0.44 4.60
CA ARG A 68 -6.87 1.84 4.83
C ARG A 68 -7.40 2.06 6.24
N GLN A 69 -8.38 1.24 6.67
CA GLN A 69 -8.94 1.33 8.01
C GLN A 69 -7.90 1.05 9.10
N GLY A 70 -7.00 0.10 8.86
CA GLY A 70 -5.86 -0.18 9.74
C GLY A 70 -4.94 1.04 9.92
N LEU A 71 -4.55 1.69 8.82
CA LEU A 71 -3.71 2.88 8.83
C LEU A 71 -4.40 4.06 9.57
N LEU A 72 -5.66 4.34 9.24
CA LEU A 72 -6.43 5.43 9.85
C LEU A 72 -6.55 5.25 11.37
N ARG A 73 -6.86 4.02 11.80
CA ARG A 73 -6.90 3.68 13.23
C ARG A 73 -5.54 3.86 13.89
N ALA A 74 -4.47 3.38 13.27
CA ALA A 74 -3.13 3.49 13.84
C ALA A 74 -2.67 4.95 13.97
N LEU A 75 -2.98 5.81 12.99
CA LEU A 75 -2.67 7.24 13.05
C LEU A 75 -3.51 7.96 14.11
N LYS A 76 -4.78 7.60 14.24
CA LYS A 76 -5.65 8.12 15.30
C LYS A 76 -5.13 7.75 16.69
N ASP A 77 -4.87 6.45 16.90
CA ASP A 77 -4.45 5.93 18.22
C ASP A 77 -2.99 6.35 18.55
N GLY A 78 -2.13 6.50 17.54
CA GLY A 78 -0.70 6.76 17.72
C GLY A 78 -0.29 8.23 17.70
N LEU A 79 -1.01 9.09 16.97
CA LEU A 79 -0.68 10.51 16.80
C LEU A 79 -1.83 11.46 17.21
N ASP A 80 -2.91 10.93 17.77
CA ASP A 80 -4.10 11.70 18.15
C ASP A 80 -4.66 12.50 16.96
N MET A 81 -4.69 11.87 15.79
CA MET A 81 -5.18 12.49 14.55
C MET A 81 -6.67 12.82 14.67
N ASP A 82 -6.99 14.08 14.37
CA ASP A 82 -8.36 14.57 14.45
C ASP A 82 -9.25 13.98 13.34
N ALA A 83 -10.56 14.05 13.55
CA ALA A 83 -11.54 13.44 12.65
C ALA A 83 -11.61 14.07 11.25
N GLU A 84 -11.31 15.37 11.13
CA GLU A 84 -11.33 16.07 9.85
C GLU A 84 -10.12 15.66 9.00
N THR A 85 -8.93 15.68 9.59
CA THR A 85 -7.69 15.19 8.97
C THR A 85 -7.81 13.72 8.60
N SER A 86 -8.36 12.88 9.50
CA SER A 86 -8.60 11.46 9.24
C SER A 86 -9.49 11.24 8.02
N ARG A 87 -10.59 12.00 7.90
CA ARG A 87 -11.53 11.88 6.78
C ARG A 87 -10.92 12.34 5.45
N ALA A 88 -10.14 13.43 5.49
CA ALA A 88 -9.44 13.91 4.30
C ALA A 88 -8.37 12.92 3.82
N LEU A 89 -7.66 12.27 4.77
CA LEU A 89 -6.70 11.22 4.46
C LEU A 89 -7.39 9.99 3.85
N GLU A 90 -8.49 9.54 4.45
CA GLU A 90 -9.28 8.39 3.95
C GLU A 90 -9.64 8.55 2.47
N GLN A 91 -10.16 9.71 2.07
CA GLN A 91 -10.53 9.98 0.66
C GLN A 91 -9.33 9.94 -0.29
N LYS A 92 -8.16 10.41 0.14
CA LYS A 92 -6.94 10.37 -0.68
C LYS A 92 -6.43 8.95 -0.85
N LEU A 93 -6.48 8.14 0.21
CA LEU A 93 -6.09 6.73 0.18
C LEU A 93 -7.06 5.90 -0.65
N GLU A 94 -8.37 6.13 -0.52
CA GLU A 94 -9.37 5.47 -1.36
C GLU A 94 -9.14 5.74 -2.85
N LYS A 95 -8.83 7.00 -3.20
CA LYS A 95 -8.44 7.32 -4.57
C LYS A 95 -7.17 6.60 -5.02
N LEU A 96 -6.13 6.56 -4.16
CA LEU A 96 -4.89 5.84 -4.45
C LEU A 96 -5.16 4.36 -4.73
N GLU A 97 -5.95 3.71 -3.89
CA GLU A 97 -6.28 2.30 -4.01
C GLU A 97 -7.10 1.99 -5.27
N LEU A 98 -8.04 2.86 -5.64
CA LEU A 98 -8.75 2.76 -6.92
C LEU A 98 -7.80 2.88 -8.12
N ASP A 99 -6.85 3.80 -8.05
CA ASP A 99 -5.84 3.99 -9.10
C ASP A 99 -4.89 2.76 -9.18
N ILE A 100 -4.61 2.09 -8.04
CA ILE A 100 -3.86 0.81 -7.99
C ILE A 100 -4.67 -0.31 -8.64
N SER A 101 -5.91 -0.53 -8.19
CA SER A 101 -6.79 -1.58 -8.74
C SER A 101 -7.03 -1.41 -10.24
N SER A 102 -6.98 -0.17 -10.76
CA SER A 102 -7.14 0.11 -12.20
C SER A 102 -5.87 -0.13 -13.03
N ALA A 103 -4.71 -0.27 -12.38
CA ALA A 103 -3.41 -0.42 -13.02
C ALA A 103 -2.89 -1.87 -13.06
N ILE A 104 -3.62 -2.81 -12.44
CA ILE A 104 -3.31 -4.25 -12.34
C ILE A 104 -4.38 -5.03 -13.11
#